data_AF-A0AAW1VZT6-F1
#
_entry.id   AF-A0AAW1VZT6-F1
#
_cell.length_a   1.000
_cell.length_b   1.000
_cell.length_c   1.000
_cell.angle_alpha   90.00
_cell.angle_beta   90.00
_cell.angle_gamma   90.00
#
_symmetry.space_group_name_H-M   'P 1'
#
loop_
_entity.id
_entity.type
_entity.pdbx_description
1 polymer ?
#
loop_
_entity_poly.entity_id
_entity_poly.type
_entity_poly.pdbx_seq_one_letter_code
_entity_poly.pdbx_strand_id
1 'polypeptide(L)'
;MEEKTGDLFGRLPNGIICHIISFLPSESALETSLISSRWRGLWNTALVQHVSKDDVPDAVAEFLSHFDTLDPLRHPRRLKLYFGKGNDLLLATIAANNKLHLEFSTGKEKEEFLPRYFGLQLQLKYDQNVQNLITHQPCSSTFFVKTLYLKSVINVVNEEVSSMFTSFQFLENLKIIECDGLQSLHIESSPKLLSLTIFDCHQLESLHLRTSKLQTFHYRGFLPRIWPEHHFNLADAMLDFRLGPGYTGFSSSDFDPMLLTIKNAQVLTLCRWTFQTLIWPLILPLKANFLFYKLKELSVTNDPESYCITSTAATPKKVVKSHTKLGHLKVIKFEGFTTVEAQTTLAEHIKEVISVQPLIIATLSDKNCLRNQIN
;
A
#
# COMPACT_ATOMS: atom_id res chain seq x y z
N MET A 1 44.27 -30.35 0.37
CA MET A 1 44.49 -29.01 0.91
C MET A 1 43.58 -28.10 0.10
N GLU A 2 42.35 -27.89 0.55
CA GLU A 2 41.41 -27.01 -0.14
C GLU A 2 41.93 -25.58 -0.02
N GLU A 3 42.28 -24.97 -1.15
CA GLU A 3 42.55 -23.54 -1.25
C GLU A 3 41.29 -22.80 -0.77
N LYS A 4 41.39 -22.12 0.38
CA LYS A 4 40.45 -21.06 0.72
C LYS A 4 40.55 -20.02 -0.39
N THR A 5 39.63 -20.05 -1.34
CA THR A 5 39.39 -18.96 -2.29
C THR A 5 39.11 -17.71 -1.46
N GLY A 6 40.14 -16.91 -1.20
CA GLY A 6 40.03 -15.70 -0.41
C GLY A 6 39.04 -14.75 -1.07
N ASP A 7 38.26 -14.02 -0.28
CA ASP A 7 37.35 -12.98 -0.78
C ASP A 7 38.14 -11.85 -1.47
N LEU A 8 38.46 -12.05 -2.75
CA LEU A 8 39.26 -11.14 -3.58
C LEU A 8 38.51 -9.81 -3.79
N PHE A 9 37.19 -9.88 -3.91
CA PHE A 9 36.32 -8.70 -4.02
C PHE A 9 36.24 -7.90 -2.70
N GLY A 10 36.34 -8.59 -1.56
CA GLY A 10 36.45 -8.00 -0.25
C GLY A 10 37.79 -7.31 0.04
N ARG A 11 38.80 -7.41 -0.83
CA ARG A 11 40.09 -6.71 -0.68
C ARG A 11 40.18 -5.39 -1.44
N LEU A 12 39.23 -5.11 -2.33
CA LEU A 12 39.21 -3.86 -3.11
C LEU A 12 39.06 -2.64 -2.19
N PRO A 13 39.68 -1.48 -2.49
CA PRO A 13 39.42 -0.23 -1.77
C PRO A 13 37.95 0.19 -1.88
N ASN A 14 37.43 0.88 -0.85
CA ASN A 14 36.03 1.32 -0.84
C ASN A 14 35.67 2.14 -2.09
N GLY A 15 36.55 3.03 -2.55
CA GLY A 15 36.31 3.84 -3.75
C GLY A 15 36.13 3.00 -5.02
N ILE A 16 36.85 1.89 -5.17
CA ILE A 16 36.72 0.99 -6.33
C ILE A 16 35.44 0.16 -6.22
N ILE A 17 35.11 -0.34 -5.02
CA ILE A 17 33.85 -1.04 -4.79
C ILE A 17 32.67 -0.10 -5.10
N CYS A 18 32.76 1.16 -4.67
CA CYS A 18 31.73 2.15 -4.96
C CYS A 18 31.61 2.42 -6.47
N HIS A 19 32.74 2.50 -7.18
CA HIS A 19 32.71 2.69 -8.61
C HIS A 19 32.15 1.47 -9.37
N ILE A 20 32.42 0.24 -8.93
CA ILE A 20 31.86 -0.96 -9.56
C ILE A 20 30.34 -1.00 -9.34
N ILE A 21 29.90 -0.78 -8.10
CA ILE A 21 28.49 -0.81 -7.75
C ILE A 21 27.71 0.32 -8.44
N SER A 22 28.32 1.48 -8.70
CA SER A 22 27.64 2.58 -9.40
C SER A 22 27.24 2.23 -10.84
N PHE A 23 27.95 1.30 -11.49
CA PHE A 23 27.60 0.81 -12.82
C PHE A 23 26.53 -0.30 -12.84
N LEU A 24 26.16 -0.84 -11.68
CA LEU A 24 25.18 -1.92 -11.60
C LEU A 24 23.76 -1.34 -11.49
N PRO A 25 22.77 -1.93 -12.19
CA PRO A 25 21.37 -1.69 -11.89
C PRO A 25 21.11 -1.90 -10.40
N SER A 26 20.24 -1.07 -9.82
CA SER A 26 20.03 -1.00 -8.37
C SER A 26 19.65 -2.34 -7.73
N GLU A 27 19.01 -3.24 -8.47
CA GLU A 27 18.65 -4.60 -8.03
C GLU A 27 19.87 -5.53 -7.99
N SER A 28 20.70 -5.54 -9.03
CA SER A 28 21.95 -6.30 -9.07
C SER A 28 22.98 -5.79 -8.06
N ALA A 29 23.01 -4.47 -7.83
CA ALA A 29 23.84 -3.87 -6.80
C ALA A 29 23.50 -4.38 -5.38
N LEU A 30 22.21 -4.61 -5.08
CA LEU A 30 21.80 -5.21 -3.81
C LEU A 30 22.29 -6.66 -3.67
N GLU A 31 22.28 -7.43 -4.76
CA GLU A 31 22.80 -8.81 -4.77
C GLU A 31 24.31 -8.86 -4.52
N THR A 32 25.06 -7.83 -4.90
CA THR A 32 26.50 -7.76 -4.57
C THR A 32 26.79 -7.69 -3.07
N SER A 33 25.79 -7.30 -2.26
CA SER A 33 25.87 -7.38 -0.80
C SER A 33 25.94 -8.81 -0.25
N LEU A 34 25.65 -9.81 -1.10
CA LEU A 34 25.82 -11.25 -0.82
C LEU A 34 27.25 -11.73 -1.12
N ILE A 35 28.00 -11.00 -1.96
CA ILE A 35 29.38 -11.35 -2.35
C ILE A 35 30.35 -11.07 -1.20
N SER A 36 30.16 -9.96 -0.48
CA SER A 36 31.00 -9.61 0.67
C SER A 36 30.27 -8.70 1.66
N SER A 37 30.49 -8.91 2.95
CA SER A 37 29.92 -8.08 4.02
C SER A 37 30.38 -6.60 3.93
N ARG A 38 31.56 -6.33 3.34
CA ARG A 38 32.03 -4.96 3.07
C ARG A 38 31.15 -4.23 2.06
N TRP A 39 30.76 -4.91 0.98
CA TRP A 39 29.91 -4.32 -0.06
C TRP A 39 28.52 -4.00 0.51
N ARG A 40 27.99 -4.90 1.35
CA ARG A 40 26.79 -4.64 2.15
C ARG A 40 26.93 -3.40 3.04
N GLY A 41 28.08 -3.24 3.70
CA GLY A 41 28.35 -2.08 4.56
C GLY A 41 28.32 -0.76 3.78
N LEU A 42 29.00 -0.71 2.62
CA LEU A 42 29.05 0.47 1.77
C LEU A 42 27.67 0.86 1.22
N TRP A 43 26.89 -0.13 0.78
CA TRP A 43 25.52 0.11 0.31
C TRP A 43 24.59 0.65 1.39
N ASN A 44 24.81 0.24 2.64
CA ASN A 44 24.00 0.66 3.78
C ASN A 44 24.48 1.95 4.45
N THR A 45 25.47 2.63 3.86
CA THR A 45 25.90 3.95 4.33
C THR A 45 24.71 4.90 4.28
N ALA A 46 24.48 5.60 5.39
CA ALA A 46 23.39 6.55 5.53
C ALA A 46 23.95 7.94 5.83
N LEU A 47 23.38 8.95 5.19
CA LEU A 47 23.54 10.34 5.60
C LEU A 47 22.77 10.51 6.91
N VAL A 48 23.44 10.98 7.96
CA VAL A 48 22.81 11.21 9.27
C VAL A 48 22.72 12.71 9.51
N GLN A 49 21.55 13.20 9.84
CA GLN A 49 21.34 14.61 10.17
C GLN A 49 20.43 14.75 11.39
N HIS A 50 20.62 15.85 12.11
CA HIS A 50 19.74 16.28 13.20
C HIS A 50 19.09 17.59 12.76
N VAL A 51 17.78 17.59 12.64
CA VAL A 51 17.02 18.72 12.12
C VAL A 51 15.90 19.09 13.08
N SER A 52 15.43 20.34 13.01
CA SER A 52 14.20 20.68 13.70
C SER A 52 13.02 19.95 13.04
N LYS A 53 11.88 19.89 13.73
CA LYS A 53 10.67 19.27 13.17
C LYS A 53 10.24 19.93 11.86
N ASP A 54 10.41 21.24 11.77
CA ASP A 54 9.90 22.06 10.66
C ASP A 54 10.79 21.95 9.42
N ASP A 55 12.07 21.59 9.59
CA ASP A 55 13.05 21.44 8.50
C ASP A 55 13.07 20.02 7.87
N VAL A 56 12.27 19.08 8.40
CA VAL A 56 12.21 17.70 7.88
C VAL A 56 11.87 17.64 6.38
N PRO A 57 10.85 18.38 5.87
CA PRO A 57 10.52 18.40 4.45
C PRO A 57 11.70 18.85 3.58
N ASP A 58 12.40 19.92 4.00
CA ASP A 58 13.50 20.51 3.26
C ASP A 58 14.71 19.56 3.24
N ALA A 59 15.02 18.91 4.36
CA ALA A 59 16.10 17.93 4.43
C ALA A 59 15.85 16.71 3.52
N VAL A 60 14.59 16.25 3.40
CA VAL A 60 14.22 15.18 2.45
C VAL A 60 14.32 15.69 1.01
N ALA A 61 13.85 16.90 0.72
CA ALA A 61 13.93 17.49 -0.61
C ALA A 61 15.39 17.67 -1.07
N GLU A 62 16.26 18.17 -0.18
CA GLU A 62 17.70 18.30 -0.40
C GLU A 62 18.34 16.92 -0.62
N PHE A 63 17.98 15.93 0.18
CA PHE A 63 18.48 14.57 -0.01
C PHE A 63 18.13 13.99 -1.39
N LEU A 64 16.91 14.22 -1.87
CA LEU A 64 16.47 13.77 -3.19
C LEU A 64 17.15 14.55 -4.32
N SER A 65 17.40 15.85 -4.15
CA SER A 65 18.04 16.68 -5.18
C SER A 65 19.51 16.30 -5.42
N HIS A 66 20.19 15.75 -4.41
CA HIS A 66 21.57 15.28 -4.53
C HIS A 66 21.67 13.84 -5.06
N PHE A 67 20.57 13.10 -5.18
CA PHE A 67 20.65 11.71 -5.66
C PHE A 67 20.83 11.65 -7.17
N ASP A 68 21.97 11.11 -7.61
CA ASP A 68 22.25 10.82 -9.01
C ASP A 68 21.90 9.35 -9.32
N THR A 69 20.95 9.13 -10.23
CA THR A 69 20.56 7.79 -10.66
C THR A 69 21.65 7.06 -11.44
N LEU A 70 22.59 7.80 -12.06
CA LEU A 70 23.68 7.29 -12.87
C LEU A 70 24.94 7.01 -12.04
N ASP A 71 25.08 7.65 -10.87
CA ASP A 71 26.16 7.36 -9.92
C ASP A 71 25.64 7.28 -8.46
N PRO A 72 24.96 6.18 -8.12
CA PRO A 72 24.21 6.10 -6.87
C PRO A 72 25.04 5.94 -5.59
N LEU A 73 26.38 5.95 -5.72
CA LEU A 73 27.31 5.87 -4.60
C LEU A 73 28.11 7.16 -4.38
N ARG A 74 27.95 8.17 -5.24
CA ARG A 74 28.36 9.54 -4.92
C ARG A 74 27.64 10.08 -3.69
N HIS A 75 26.38 9.72 -3.55
CA HIS A 75 25.54 10.14 -2.43
C HIS A 75 24.92 8.92 -1.74
N PRO A 76 24.80 8.93 -0.40
CA PRO A 76 24.12 7.87 0.31
C PRO A 76 22.70 7.68 -0.23
N ARG A 77 22.24 6.44 -0.37
CA ARG A 77 20.85 6.12 -0.73
C ARG A 77 19.89 6.16 0.45
N ARG A 78 20.45 6.32 1.65
CA ARG A 78 19.74 6.30 2.91
C ARG A 78 20.00 7.62 3.63
N LEU A 79 18.95 8.18 4.20
CA LEU A 79 18.99 9.34 5.06
C LEU A 79 18.34 8.94 6.38
N LYS A 80 19.05 9.20 7.48
CA LYS A 80 18.55 9.08 8.85
C LYS A 80 18.41 10.49 9.41
N LEU A 81 17.18 10.98 9.48
CA LEU A 81 16.86 12.26 10.07
C LEU A 81 16.36 12.05 11.49
N TYR A 82 17.12 12.56 12.46
CA TYR A 82 16.66 12.69 13.83
C TYR A 82 16.02 14.06 14.00
N PHE A 83 14.81 14.09 14.55
CA PHE A 83 14.08 15.33 14.76
C PHE A 83 13.25 15.31 16.05
N GLY A 84 12.88 16.50 16.49
CA GLY A 84 12.12 16.71 17.72
C GLY A 84 12.92 16.40 18.99
N LYS A 85 12.35 16.77 20.14
CA LYS A 85 13.01 16.61 21.46
C LYS A 85 13.13 15.16 21.91
N GLY A 86 12.32 14.25 21.36
CA GLY A 86 12.27 12.85 21.74
C GLY A 86 13.14 11.93 20.89
N ASN A 87 14.04 12.45 20.04
CA ASN A 87 14.81 11.68 19.07
C ASN A 87 13.91 10.80 18.17
N ASP A 88 12.82 11.38 17.67
CA ASP A 88 12.02 10.72 16.64
C ASP A 88 12.89 10.60 15.37
N LEU A 89 12.71 9.52 14.60
CA LEU A 89 13.58 9.17 13.47
C LEU A 89 12.75 8.96 12.21
N LEU A 90 13.18 9.60 11.12
CA LEU A 90 12.75 9.32 9.75
C LEU A 90 13.91 8.66 9.01
N LEU A 91 13.70 7.43 8.57
CA LEU A 91 14.57 6.73 7.64
C LEU A 91 14.01 6.89 6.22
N ALA A 92 14.65 7.70 5.40
CA ALA A 92 14.39 7.76 3.97
C ALA A 92 15.35 6.83 3.23
N THR A 93 14.83 6.01 2.31
CA THR A 93 15.63 5.09 1.49
C THR A 93 15.19 5.18 0.03
N ILE A 94 16.12 5.55 -0.84
CA ILE A 94 15.94 5.54 -2.28
C ILE A 94 16.24 4.14 -2.81
N ALA A 95 15.25 3.54 -3.44
CA ALA A 95 15.34 2.22 -4.05
C ALA A 95 15.28 2.33 -5.58
N ALA A 96 15.53 1.19 -6.24
CA ALA A 96 15.43 1.05 -7.69
C ALA A 96 14.07 1.54 -8.22
N ASN A 97 14.03 1.90 -9.51
CA ASN A 97 12.78 2.20 -10.23
C ASN A 97 11.98 3.34 -9.58
N ASN A 98 12.66 4.41 -9.17
CA ASN A 98 12.02 5.63 -8.69
C ASN A 98 11.14 5.42 -7.45
N LYS A 99 11.58 4.49 -6.58
CA LYS A 99 10.94 4.13 -5.32
C LYS A 99 11.58 4.90 -4.17
N LEU A 100 10.75 5.53 -3.35
CA LEU A 100 11.16 6.16 -2.10
C LEU A 100 10.42 5.49 -0.94
N HIS A 101 11.19 5.01 0.04
CA HIS A 101 10.66 4.48 1.29
C HIS A 101 10.92 5.46 2.41
N LEU A 102 9.86 5.87 3.11
CA LEU A 102 9.91 6.73 4.29
C LEU A 102 9.33 5.93 5.46
N GLU A 103 10.19 5.59 6.42
CA GLU A 103 9.82 4.87 7.63
C GLU A 103 10.05 5.77 8.83
N PHE A 104 8.98 6.00 9.60
CA PHE A 104 9.02 6.82 10.79
C PHE A 104 9.05 5.93 12.04
N SER A 105 9.76 6.37 13.06
CA SER A 105 9.81 5.70 14.35
C SER A 105 9.91 6.72 15.47
N THR A 106 9.21 6.46 16.57
CA THR A 106 9.29 7.29 17.77
C THR A 106 10.50 6.89 18.62
N GLY A 107 11.13 7.88 19.25
CA GLY A 107 12.20 7.59 20.21
C GLY A 107 11.65 6.95 21.50
N LYS A 108 12.51 6.16 22.17
CA LYS A 108 12.18 5.31 23.33
C LYS A 108 11.70 6.03 24.58
N GLU A 109 11.68 7.37 24.60
CA GLU A 109 11.38 8.16 25.80
C GLU A 109 9.89 8.55 25.95
N LYS A 110 9.02 8.13 25.02
CA LYS A 110 7.57 8.40 25.09
C LYS A 110 6.79 7.14 25.48
N GLU A 111 6.88 6.72 26.74
CA GLU A 111 6.06 5.63 27.29
C GLU A 111 4.71 6.09 27.92
N GLU A 112 4.36 7.38 27.93
CA GLU A 112 3.22 7.85 28.77
C GLU A 112 2.15 8.76 28.14
N PHE A 113 2.05 8.90 26.81
CA PHE A 113 0.95 9.71 26.25
C PHE A 113 0.09 8.93 25.25
N LEU A 114 -1.23 9.05 25.47
CA LEU A 114 -2.34 8.56 24.63
C LEU A 114 -2.00 8.60 23.13
N PRO A 115 -2.49 7.64 22.32
CA PRO A 115 -2.32 7.69 20.87
C PRO A 115 -2.86 9.03 20.38
N ARG A 116 -1.95 9.91 19.94
CA ARG A 116 -2.36 11.21 19.45
C ARG A 116 -2.88 11.01 18.04
N TYR A 117 -4.19 10.99 17.89
CA TYR A 117 -4.80 10.88 16.58
C TYR A 117 -4.45 12.06 15.68
N PHE A 118 -4.35 11.80 14.37
CA PHE A 118 -4.04 12.83 13.38
C PHE A 118 -4.71 12.57 12.04
N GLY A 119 -4.81 13.64 11.25
CA GLY A 119 -5.20 13.58 9.84
C GLY A 119 -3.99 13.77 8.94
N LEU A 120 -3.95 13.05 7.82
CA LEU A 120 -2.94 13.19 6.78
C LEU A 120 -3.58 13.71 5.49
N GLN A 121 -3.03 14.79 4.95
CA GLN A 121 -3.45 15.35 3.68
C GLN A 121 -2.32 15.28 2.66
N LEU A 122 -2.59 14.61 1.53
CA LEU A 122 -1.65 14.45 0.43
C LEU A 122 -2.15 15.26 -0.77
N GLN A 123 -1.54 16.42 -1.02
CA GLN A 123 -1.84 17.25 -2.20
C GLN A 123 -0.78 17.02 -3.29
N LEU A 124 -1.06 16.12 -4.22
CA LEU A 124 -0.20 15.75 -5.35
C LEU A 124 -0.60 16.55 -6.61
N LYS A 125 -0.65 17.88 -6.48
CA LYS A 125 -1.02 18.78 -7.56
C LYS A 125 0.11 18.89 -8.57
N TYR A 126 -0.25 18.90 -9.85
CA TYR A 126 0.65 19.22 -10.95
C TYR A 126 0.51 20.71 -11.23
N ASP A 127 1.48 21.53 -10.79
CA ASP A 127 1.50 22.95 -11.12
C ASP A 127 2.38 23.19 -12.36
N GLN A 128 1.75 23.61 -13.46
CA GLN A 128 2.45 23.98 -14.70
C GLN A 128 3.33 25.22 -14.53
N ASN A 129 3.02 26.11 -13.58
CA ASN A 129 3.76 27.37 -13.37
C ASN A 129 5.04 27.17 -12.53
N VAL A 130 5.08 26.16 -11.66
CA VAL A 130 6.28 25.83 -10.86
C VAL A 130 7.41 25.28 -11.75
N GLN A 131 7.08 24.57 -12.83
CA GLN A 131 8.07 24.14 -13.83
C GLN A 131 8.76 25.33 -14.50
N ASN A 132 8.04 26.43 -14.79
CA ASN A 132 8.62 27.64 -15.39
C ASN A 132 9.56 28.42 -14.44
N LEU A 133 9.50 28.15 -13.13
CA LEU A 133 10.42 28.71 -12.14
C LEU A 133 11.62 27.77 -11.87
N ILE A 134 11.43 26.45 -11.95
CA ILE A 134 12.51 25.46 -11.81
C ILE A 134 13.40 25.41 -13.07
N THR A 135 12.91 25.85 -14.23
CA THR A 135 13.71 25.95 -15.48
C THR A 135 14.91 26.91 -15.41
N HIS A 136 15.09 27.65 -14.31
CA HIS A 136 16.27 28.50 -14.07
C HIS A 136 17.23 27.97 -13.00
N GLN A 137 17.00 26.80 -12.42
CA GLN A 137 17.89 26.22 -11.43
C GLN A 137 18.80 25.18 -12.10
N PRO A 138 20.14 25.37 -12.10
CA PRO A 138 21.06 24.35 -12.58
C PRO A 138 21.19 23.29 -11.47
N CYS A 139 20.16 22.46 -11.28
CA CYS A 139 20.21 21.38 -10.30
C CYS A 139 19.99 20.04 -11.00
N SER A 140 21.05 19.23 -11.00
CA SER A 140 21.30 18.04 -11.80
C SER A 140 20.65 16.76 -11.28
N SER A 141 19.54 16.85 -10.55
CA SER A 141 18.86 15.63 -10.08
C SER A 141 18.10 14.98 -11.23
N THR A 142 18.49 13.77 -11.59
CA THR A 142 17.75 12.92 -12.54
C THR A 142 16.65 12.10 -11.85
N PHE A 143 16.54 12.18 -10.52
CA PHE A 143 15.63 11.35 -9.75
C PHE A 143 14.27 12.02 -9.55
N PHE A 144 13.21 11.28 -9.80
CA PHE A 144 11.84 11.69 -9.52
C PHE A 144 11.09 10.51 -8.92
N VAL A 145 10.22 10.77 -7.94
CA VAL A 145 9.49 9.71 -7.23
C VAL A 145 8.26 9.28 -8.03
N LYS A 146 8.22 8.00 -8.42
CA LYS A 146 7.04 7.35 -9.04
C LYS A 146 6.29 6.46 -8.06
N THR A 147 7.00 5.90 -7.08
CA THR A 147 6.41 5.06 -6.05
C THR A 147 6.86 5.52 -4.68
N LEU A 148 5.90 5.75 -3.79
CA LEU A 148 6.15 6.18 -2.42
C LEU A 148 5.61 5.14 -1.44
N TYR A 149 6.46 4.72 -0.52
CA TYR A 149 6.11 3.87 0.61
C TYR A 149 6.20 4.69 1.88
N LEU A 150 5.07 4.90 2.53
CA LEU A 150 4.96 5.55 3.84
C LEU A 150 4.68 4.48 4.88
N LYS A 151 5.56 4.35 5.85
CA LYS A 151 5.43 3.37 6.92
C LYS A 151 5.48 4.03 8.28
N SER A 152 4.54 3.67 9.14
CA SER A 152 4.49 4.09 10.54
C SER A 152 4.51 5.61 10.74
N VAL A 153 3.85 6.34 9.83
CA VAL A 153 3.73 7.80 9.91
C VAL A 153 3.16 8.19 11.29
N ILE A 154 3.84 9.10 11.98
CA ILE A 154 3.52 9.51 13.35
C ILE A 154 2.84 10.89 13.37
N ASN A 155 2.11 11.21 14.45
CA ASN A 155 1.54 12.55 14.72
C ASN A 155 2.59 13.64 15.03
N VAL A 156 3.79 13.49 14.48
CA VAL A 156 4.72 14.59 14.33
C VAL A 156 4.55 15.20 12.92
N VAL A 157 3.76 14.60 12.04
CA VAL A 157 3.42 15.13 10.73
C VAL A 157 2.27 16.13 10.86
N ASN A 158 2.60 17.40 11.13
CA ASN A 158 1.69 18.53 10.93
C ASN A 158 1.64 18.88 9.42
N GLU A 159 0.86 19.92 9.06
CA GLU A 159 0.77 20.55 7.73
C GLU A 159 2.12 20.66 6.98
N GLU A 160 3.25 20.81 7.69
CA GLU A 160 4.57 20.96 7.08
C GLU A 160 5.06 19.67 6.40
N VAL A 161 4.82 18.48 6.93
CA VAL A 161 5.18 17.23 6.22
C VAL A 161 4.14 16.88 5.15
N SER A 162 2.88 17.32 5.30
CA SER A 162 1.92 17.33 4.19
C SER A 162 2.48 18.12 2.99
N SER A 163 3.21 19.21 3.26
CA SER A 163 3.89 20.00 2.22
C SER A 163 5.01 19.24 1.52
N MET A 164 5.74 18.34 2.20
CA MET A 164 6.78 17.49 1.58
C MET A 164 6.21 16.68 0.40
N PHE A 165 4.98 16.18 0.54
CA PHE A 165 4.35 15.35 -0.49
C PHE A 165 3.94 16.14 -1.75
N THR A 166 3.83 17.47 -1.66
CA THR A 166 3.57 18.32 -2.83
C THR A 166 4.69 18.23 -3.87
N SER A 167 5.92 17.91 -3.44
CA SER A 167 7.07 17.74 -4.34
C SER A 167 6.99 16.51 -5.25
N PHE A 168 6.12 15.52 -4.94
CA PHE A 168 6.03 14.25 -5.66
C PHE A 168 5.06 14.30 -6.86
N GLN A 169 5.29 15.24 -7.77
CA GLN A 169 4.43 15.52 -8.95
C GLN A 169 4.32 14.40 -10.01
N PHE A 170 5.12 13.33 -9.90
CA PHE A 170 5.13 12.18 -10.80
C PHE A 170 4.69 10.89 -10.12
N LEU A 171 4.10 10.97 -8.92
CA LEU A 171 3.70 9.81 -8.16
C LEU A 171 2.58 9.03 -8.87
N GLU A 172 2.86 7.76 -9.15
CA GLU A 172 1.93 6.82 -9.79
C GLU A 172 1.42 5.79 -8.78
N ASN A 173 2.22 5.47 -7.76
CA ASN A 173 1.93 4.42 -6.79
C ASN A 173 2.19 4.93 -5.36
N LEU A 174 1.19 4.81 -4.49
CA LEU A 174 1.28 5.19 -3.09
C LEU A 174 0.95 4.00 -2.19
N LYS A 175 1.84 3.68 -1.25
CA LYS A 175 1.60 2.69 -0.21
C LYS A 175 1.69 3.36 1.17
N ILE A 176 0.69 3.14 2.02
CA ILE A 176 0.63 3.62 3.40
C ILE A 176 0.43 2.40 4.29
N ILE A 177 1.35 2.16 5.22
CA ILE A 177 1.42 0.90 5.97
C ILE A 177 1.64 1.22 7.46
N GLU A 178 0.94 0.52 8.35
CA GLU A 178 1.19 0.53 9.81
C GLU A 178 1.19 1.95 10.44
N CYS A 179 0.37 2.88 9.93
CA CYS A 179 0.32 4.26 10.42
C CYS A 179 -0.63 4.39 11.62
N ASP A 180 -0.11 4.09 12.82
CA ASP A 180 -0.86 4.13 14.07
C ASP A 180 -1.32 5.56 14.43
N GLY A 181 -2.61 5.68 14.76
CA GLY A 181 -3.23 6.96 15.12
C GLY A 181 -3.72 7.80 13.93
N LEU A 182 -3.51 7.35 12.69
CA LEU A 182 -4.09 8.00 11.50
C LEU A 182 -5.62 7.82 11.49
N GLN A 183 -6.38 8.90 11.71
CA GLN A 183 -7.85 8.89 11.74
C GLN A 183 -8.49 9.31 10.42
N SER A 184 -7.89 10.28 9.74
CA SER A 184 -8.41 10.79 8.48
C SER A 184 -7.31 10.85 7.43
N LEU A 185 -7.61 10.39 6.23
CA LEU A 185 -6.70 10.44 5.09
C LEU A 185 -7.40 11.11 3.93
N HIS A 186 -6.87 12.26 3.52
CA HIS A 186 -7.31 12.98 2.34
C HIS A 186 -6.24 12.92 1.25
N ILE A 187 -6.59 12.36 0.09
CA ILE A 187 -5.69 12.27 -1.06
C ILE A 187 -6.29 13.08 -2.19
N GLU A 188 -5.64 14.19 -2.52
CA GLU A 188 -5.91 14.99 -3.70
C GLU A 188 -4.79 14.79 -4.71
N SER A 189 -5.10 14.17 -5.85
CA SER A 189 -4.10 13.87 -6.86
C SER A 189 -4.52 14.28 -8.25
N SER A 190 -3.57 14.86 -8.99
CA SER A 190 -3.64 14.98 -10.45
C SER A 190 -3.80 13.58 -11.09
N PRO A 191 -4.19 13.45 -12.38
CA PRO A 191 -4.56 12.16 -12.98
C PRO A 191 -3.42 11.11 -13.11
N LYS A 192 -2.30 11.28 -12.42
CA LYS A 192 -1.14 10.39 -12.46
C LYS A 192 -1.20 9.26 -11.42
N LEU A 193 -1.92 9.41 -10.32
CA LEU A 193 -2.00 8.34 -9.31
C LEU A 193 -2.84 7.17 -9.84
N LEU A 194 -2.17 6.04 -10.09
CA LEU A 194 -2.76 4.83 -10.66
C LEU A 194 -3.01 3.76 -9.61
N SER A 195 -2.19 3.69 -8.56
CA SER A 195 -2.26 2.65 -7.52
C SER A 195 -2.20 3.22 -6.11
N LEU A 196 -3.10 2.75 -5.25
CA LEU A 196 -3.14 3.07 -3.83
C LEU A 196 -3.23 1.80 -3.00
N THR A 197 -2.32 1.65 -2.05
CA THR A 197 -2.32 0.57 -1.06
C THR A 197 -2.36 1.17 0.35
N ILE A 198 -3.30 0.73 1.19
CA ILE A 198 -3.38 1.13 2.60
C ILE A 198 -3.54 -0.13 3.44
N PHE A 199 -2.54 -0.47 4.24
CA PHE A 199 -2.56 -1.66 5.09
C PHE A 199 -2.33 -1.31 6.56
N ASP A 200 -3.08 -2.00 7.42
CA ASP A 200 -2.82 -2.09 8.86
C ASP A 200 -2.79 -0.72 9.55
N CYS A 201 -3.59 0.22 9.04
CA CYS A 201 -3.86 1.53 9.64
C CYS A 201 -5.15 1.45 10.47
N HIS A 202 -5.06 0.89 11.68
CA HIS A 202 -6.22 0.40 12.43
C HIS A 202 -7.19 1.48 12.91
N GLN A 203 -6.73 2.72 13.10
CA GLN A 203 -7.55 3.82 13.59
C GLN A 203 -8.13 4.69 12.47
N LEU A 204 -7.98 4.29 11.20
CA LEU A 204 -8.48 5.07 10.06
C LEU A 204 -10.01 5.01 10.02
N GLU A 205 -10.65 6.14 10.28
CA GLU A 205 -12.11 6.29 10.29
C GLU A 205 -12.63 6.90 8.98
N SER A 206 -11.83 7.71 8.28
CA SER A 206 -12.26 8.39 7.05
C SER A 206 -11.18 8.39 5.97
N LEU A 207 -11.60 8.06 4.74
CA LEU A 207 -10.76 8.04 3.55
C LEU A 207 -11.42 8.86 2.43
N HIS A 208 -10.90 10.06 2.19
CA HIS A 208 -11.39 10.96 1.14
C HIS A 208 -10.46 10.92 -0.07
N LEU A 209 -10.97 10.45 -1.21
CA LEU A 209 -10.23 10.24 -2.45
C LEU A 209 -10.67 11.22 -3.54
N ARG A 210 -9.84 12.23 -3.80
CA ARG A 210 -9.98 13.15 -4.92
C ARG A 210 -8.99 12.75 -6.03
N THR A 211 -9.32 11.67 -6.71
CA THR A 211 -8.57 11.10 -7.86
C THR A 211 -9.54 10.65 -8.95
N SER A 212 -9.11 10.68 -10.21
CA SER A 212 -9.95 10.33 -11.38
C SER A 212 -9.39 9.18 -12.23
N LYS A 213 -8.17 8.70 -11.94
CA LYS A 213 -7.46 7.70 -12.76
C LYS A 213 -7.00 6.47 -11.99
N LEU A 214 -7.38 6.34 -10.72
CA LEU A 214 -7.00 5.21 -9.88
C LEU A 214 -7.51 3.90 -10.52
N GLN A 215 -6.58 2.99 -10.80
CA GLN A 215 -6.84 1.68 -11.41
C GLN A 215 -6.72 0.54 -10.40
N THR A 216 -5.82 0.69 -9.42
CA THR A 216 -5.58 -0.30 -8.39
C THR A 216 -5.84 0.29 -7.02
N PHE A 217 -6.65 -0.38 -6.20
CA PHE A 217 -6.89 0.01 -4.82
C PHE A 217 -6.89 -1.22 -3.91
N HIS A 218 -5.89 -1.30 -3.04
CA HIS A 218 -5.76 -2.38 -2.08
C HIS A 218 -5.85 -1.83 -0.65
N TYR A 219 -6.79 -2.36 0.12
CA TYR A 219 -7.06 -1.93 1.48
C TYR A 219 -7.14 -3.15 2.42
N ARG A 220 -6.49 -3.05 3.58
CA ARG A 220 -6.58 -4.01 4.69
C ARG A 220 -6.68 -3.27 6.01
N GLY A 221 -7.72 -3.56 6.80
CA GLY A 221 -7.93 -2.96 8.11
C GLY A 221 -9.40 -2.97 8.54
N PHE A 222 -9.78 -2.04 9.42
CA PHE A 222 -11.18 -1.71 9.67
C PHE A 222 -11.78 -1.00 8.46
N LEU A 223 -13.07 -1.13 8.17
CA LEU A 223 -13.74 -0.39 7.10
C LEU A 223 -13.89 1.09 7.50
N PRO A 224 -13.17 2.03 6.87
CA PRO A 224 -13.38 3.45 7.10
C PRO A 224 -14.58 3.93 6.28
N ARG A 225 -15.03 5.16 6.55
CA ARG A 225 -15.92 5.88 5.65
C ARG A 225 -15.15 6.30 4.40
N ILE A 226 -15.37 5.60 3.29
CA ILE A 226 -14.69 5.86 2.02
C ILE A 226 -15.53 6.78 1.15
N TRP A 227 -14.96 7.92 0.77
CA TRP A 227 -15.59 8.92 -0.07
C TRP A 227 -14.71 9.21 -1.30
N PRO A 228 -15.01 8.63 -2.46
CA PRO A 228 -14.46 9.08 -3.74
C PRO A 228 -15.22 10.32 -4.25
N GLU A 229 -14.53 11.44 -4.48
CA GLU A 229 -15.15 12.68 -4.99
C GLU A 229 -15.48 12.59 -6.49
N HIS A 230 -14.65 11.87 -7.24
CA HIS A 230 -14.83 11.66 -8.68
C HIS A 230 -15.17 10.20 -8.98
N HIS A 231 -15.86 9.98 -10.09
CA HIS A 231 -16.10 8.64 -10.60
C HIS A 231 -14.84 8.10 -11.28
N PHE A 232 -14.36 6.95 -10.82
CA PHE A 232 -13.33 6.14 -11.48
C PHE A 232 -13.71 4.67 -11.39
N ASN A 233 -13.12 3.84 -12.26
CA ASN A 233 -13.35 2.41 -12.27
C ASN A 233 -12.03 1.72 -11.97
N LEU A 234 -12.01 0.98 -10.87
CA LEU A 234 -10.87 0.13 -10.54
C LEU A 234 -10.80 -1.02 -11.55
N ALA A 235 -9.60 -1.39 -11.96
CA ALA A 235 -9.31 -2.60 -12.70
C ALA A 235 -8.98 -3.77 -11.75
N ASP A 236 -8.29 -3.45 -10.65
CA ASP A 236 -7.92 -4.38 -9.57
C ASP A 236 -8.26 -3.75 -8.21
N ALA A 237 -9.00 -4.49 -7.39
CA ALA A 237 -9.38 -4.05 -6.06
C ALA A 237 -9.22 -5.17 -5.03
N MET A 238 -8.59 -4.86 -3.90
CA MET A 238 -8.54 -5.71 -2.72
C MET A 238 -9.21 -4.96 -1.58
N LEU A 239 -10.34 -5.47 -1.08
CA LEU A 239 -11.11 -4.88 0.01
C LEU A 239 -11.19 -5.88 1.17
N ASP A 240 -10.24 -5.73 2.10
CA ASP A 240 -10.09 -6.62 3.22
C ASP A 240 -10.46 -5.91 4.53
N PHE A 241 -11.76 -5.92 4.81
CA PHE A 241 -12.33 -5.33 6.02
C PHE A 241 -12.58 -6.39 7.10
N ARG A 242 -11.66 -7.34 7.29
CA ARG A 242 -11.86 -8.46 8.23
C ARG A 242 -12.04 -8.01 9.69
N LEU A 243 -11.59 -6.81 10.02
CA LEU A 243 -11.79 -6.19 11.33
C LEU A 243 -13.20 -5.56 11.49
N GLY A 244 -14.00 -5.49 10.41
CA GLY A 244 -15.34 -4.90 10.40
C GLY A 244 -15.33 -3.36 10.32
N PRO A 245 -16.47 -2.68 10.54
CA PRO A 245 -16.55 -1.22 10.50
C PRO A 245 -15.68 -0.55 11.58
N GLY A 246 -14.90 0.46 11.17
CA GLY A 246 -14.01 1.21 12.07
C GLY A 246 -14.66 2.37 12.80
N TYR A 247 -15.94 2.66 12.53
CA TYR A 247 -16.66 3.81 13.08
C TYR A 247 -18.08 3.43 13.53
N THR A 248 -18.62 4.22 14.47
CA THR A 248 -19.96 3.99 15.02
C THR A 248 -21.04 4.43 14.04
N GLY A 249 -22.16 3.69 13.97
CA GLY A 249 -23.29 4.04 13.12
C GLY A 249 -23.14 3.68 11.64
N PHE A 250 -22.22 2.78 11.29
CA PHE A 250 -22.09 2.24 9.93
C PHE A 250 -23.43 1.71 9.41
N SER A 251 -23.84 2.21 8.23
CA SER A 251 -24.94 1.67 7.43
C SER A 251 -24.37 1.00 6.18
N SER A 252 -25.02 -0.07 5.69
CA SER A 252 -24.59 -0.71 4.44
C SER A 252 -24.59 0.25 3.25
N SER A 253 -25.42 1.30 3.28
CA SER A 253 -25.45 2.36 2.25
C SER A 253 -24.18 3.21 2.23
N ASP A 254 -23.42 3.27 3.33
CA ASP A 254 -22.13 3.98 3.36
C ASP A 254 -21.10 3.32 2.43
N PHE A 255 -21.33 2.07 2.04
CA PHE A 255 -20.50 1.32 1.12
C PHE A 255 -20.88 1.56 -0.36
N ASP A 256 -22.01 2.21 -0.65
CA ASP A 256 -22.49 2.43 -2.03
C ASP A 256 -21.48 3.17 -2.92
N PRO A 257 -20.74 4.19 -2.45
CA PRO A 257 -19.70 4.82 -3.25
C PRO A 257 -18.62 3.83 -3.70
N MET A 258 -18.26 2.86 -2.85
CA MET A 258 -17.30 1.80 -3.19
C MET A 258 -17.88 0.81 -4.20
N LEU A 259 -19.17 0.49 -4.13
CA LEU A 259 -19.82 -0.34 -5.15
C LEU A 259 -19.68 0.27 -6.55
N LEU A 260 -19.82 1.59 -6.66
CA LEU A 260 -19.67 2.30 -7.93
C LEU A 260 -18.27 2.20 -8.52
N THR A 261 -17.22 2.17 -7.68
CA THR A 261 -15.82 2.08 -8.13
C THR A 261 -15.42 0.65 -8.53
N ILE A 262 -16.00 -0.38 -7.89
CA ILE A 262 -15.65 -1.80 -8.13
C ILE A 262 -16.53 -2.51 -9.17
N LYS A 263 -17.68 -1.94 -9.58
CA LYS A 263 -18.61 -2.60 -10.53
C LYS A 263 -17.97 -3.02 -11.86
N ASN A 264 -16.87 -2.36 -12.25
CA ASN A 264 -16.12 -2.60 -13.48
C ASN A 264 -14.74 -3.24 -13.23
N ALA A 265 -14.45 -3.68 -12.00
CA ALA A 265 -13.21 -4.38 -11.67
C ALA A 265 -13.09 -5.67 -12.48
N GLN A 266 -11.86 -6.00 -12.86
CA GLN A 266 -11.51 -7.26 -13.53
C GLN A 266 -11.04 -8.29 -12.51
N VAL A 267 -10.29 -7.84 -11.50
CA VAL A 267 -9.81 -8.63 -10.37
C VAL A 267 -10.39 -8.01 -9.10
N LEU A 268 -11.02 -8.84 -8.27
CA LEU A 268 -11.58 -8.42 -6.99
C LEU A 268 -11.20 -9.43 -5.91
N THR A 269 -10.50 -8.95 -4.89
CA THR A 269 -10.18 -9.73 -3.69
C THR A 269 -10.96 -9.17 -2.52
N LEU A 270 -11.75 -10.00 -1.85
CA LEU A 270 -12.59 -9.61 -0.72
C LEU A 270 -12.30 -10.51 0.46
N CYS A 271 -12.32 -9.99 1.68
CA CYS A 271 -12.41 -10.88 2.83
C CYS A 271 -13.82 -11.47 2.95
N ARG A 272 -13.95 -12.61 3.63
CA ARG A 272 -15.23 -13.31 3.81
C ARG A 272 -16.33 -12.41 4.35
N TRP A 273 -16.02 -11.58 5.36
CA TRP A 273 -16.98 -10.65 5.94
C TRP A 273 -17.47 -9.62 4.91
N THR A 274 -16.58 -8.99 4.16
CA THR A 274 -16.93 -8.04 3.10
C THR A 274 -17.82 -8.69 2.03
N PHE A 275 -17.45 -9.90 1.61
CA PHE A 275 -18.25 -10.64 0.63
C PHE A 275 -19.64 -10.98 1.17
N GLN A 276 -19.75 -11.60 2.35
CA GLN A 276 -21.02 -12.08 2.90
C GLN A 276 -21.95 -10.95 3.35
N THR A 277 -21.40 -9.90 3.95
CA THR A 277 -22.19 -8.84 4.58
C THR A 277 -22.53 -7.72 3.59
N LEU A 278 -21.59 -7.34 2.73
CA LEU A 278 -21.75 -6.15 1.87
C LEU A 278 -22.08 -6.50 0.42
N ILE A 279 -21.43 -7.50 -0.16
CA ILE A 279 -21.60 -7.82 -1.59
C ILE A 279 -22.74 -8.81 -1.83
N TRP A 280 -22.79 -9.90 -1.06
CA TRP A 280 -23.72 -11.01 -1.26
C TRP A 280 -25.19 -10.56 -1.29
N PRO A 281 -25.70 -9.73 -0.35
CA PRO A 281 -27.10 -9.32 -0.35
C PRO A 281 -27.52 -8.54 -1.60
N LEU A 282 -26.58 -7.88 -2.28
CA LEU A 282 -26.82 -7.05 -3.46
C LEU A 282 -26.87 -7.86 -4.76
N ILE A 283 -26.09 -8.94 -4.82
CA ILE A 283 -26.06 -9.84 -5.96
C ILE A 283 -27.18 -10.89 -5.90
N LEU A 284 -27.89 -11.04 -4.78
CA LEU A 284 -29.05 -11.93 -4.71
C LEU A 284 -30.19 -11.49 -5.67
N PRO A 285 -30.87 -12.43 -6.34
CA PRO A 285 -31.98 -12.16 -7.27
C PRO A 285 -33.10 -11.28 -6.71
N LEU A 286 -33.44 -11.44 -5.43
CA LEU A 286 -34.60 -10.81 -4.80
C LEU A 286 -34.41 -9.32 -4.45
N LYS A 287 -33.18 -8.78 -4.48
CA LYS A 287 -32.82 -7.39 -4.11
C LYS A 287 -32.02 -6.66 -5.19
N ALA A 288 -32.15 -7.09 -6.45
CA ALA A 288 -31.19 -6.84 -7.53
C ALA A 288 -30.96 -5.36 -7.89
N ASN A 289 -30.02 -4.71 -7.20
CA ASN A 289 -29.60 -3.32 -7.51
C ASN A 289 -28.13 -3.22 -8.01
N PHE A 290 -27.37 -4.33 -8.04
CA PHE A 290 -25.94 -4.31 -8.37
C PHE A 290 -25.50 -5.43 -9.32
N LEU A 291 -24.60 -5.10 -10.26
CA LEU A 291 -24.06 -5.99 -11.29
C LEU A 291 -22.57 -5.73 -11.49
N PHE A 292 -21.78 -6.80 -11.58
CA PHE A 292 -20.38 -6.71 -12.01
C PHE A 292 -20.29 -6.88 -13.53
N TYR A 293 -19.77 -5.86 -14.22
CA TYR A 293 -19.76 -5.82 -15.69
C TYR A 293 -18.53 -6.46 -16.33
N LYS A 294 -17.38 -6.48 -15.62
CA LYS A 294 -16.09 -6.90 -16.20
C LYS A 294 -15.31 -7.88 -15.34
N LEU A 295 -15.91 -8.37 -14.25
CA LEU A 295 -15.23 -9.21 -13.28
C LEU A 295 -14.83 -10.55 -13.91
N LYS A 296 -13.53 -10.84 -13.91
CA LYS A 296 -12.92 -12.06 -14.45
C LYS A 296 -12.40 -12.96 -13.34
N GLU A 297 -11.91 -12.38 -12.26
CA GLU A 297 -11.35 -13.09 -11.11
C GLU A 297 -11.93 -12.56 -9.80
N LEU A 298 -12.43 -13.48 -8.97
CA LEU A 298 -12.89 -13.19 -7.61
C LEU A 298 -12.08 -14.04 -6.63
N SER A 299 -11.32 -13.40 -5.74
CA SER A 299 -10.70 -14.07 -4.60
C SER A 299 -11.47 -13.76 -3.32
N VAL A 300 -11.81 -14.78 -2.54
CA VAL A 300 -12.35 -14.62 -1.19
C VAL A 300 -11.33 -15.12 -0.19
N THR A 301 -10.87 -14.23 0.68
CA THR A 301 -9.91 -14.54 1.75
C THR A 301 -10.65 -14.75 3.07
N ASN A 302 -10.16 -15.67 3.89
CA ASN A 302 -10.69 -15.91 5.22
C ASN A 302 -9.52 -16.05 6.19
N ASP A 303 -9.52 -15.25 7.25
CA ASP A 303 -8.54 -15.38 8.33
C ASP A 303 -9.28 -15.38 9.68
N PRO A 304 -9.67 -16.57 10.18
CA PRO A 304 -10.58 -16.70 11.32
C PRO A 304 -10.01 -16.11 12.61
N GLU A 305 -8.69 -16.03 12.76
CA GLU A 305 -8.03 -15.47 13.95
C GLU A 305 -8.04 -13.94 13.95
N SER A 306 -8.15 -13.33 12.78
CA SER A 306 -8.10 -11.88 12.60
C SER A 306 -9.49 -11.23 12.51
N TYR A 307 -10.61 -11.95 12.64
CA TYR A 307 -11.94 -11.33 12.65
C TYR A 307 -12.28 -10.76 14.03
N CYS A 308 -12.46 -9.44 14.12
CA CYS A 308 -12.98 -8.80 15.33
C CYS A 308 -14.51 -8.90 15.45
N ILE A 309 -15.20 -9.30 14.38
CA ILE A 309 -16.67 -9.38 14.32
C ILE A 309 -17.09 -10.73 13.72
N THR A 310 -17.97 -11.44 14.41
CA THR A 310 -18.64 -12.61 13.83
C THR A 310 -19.67 -12.14 12.80
N SER A 311 -19.62 -12.70 11.59
CA SER A 311 -20.66 -12.43 10.59
C SER A 311 -22.01 -12.86 11.15
N THR A 312 -22.88 -11.90 11.47
CA THR A 312 -24.27 -12.13 11.88
C THR A 312 -25.21 -12.29 10.68
N ALA A 313 -24.68 -12.19 9.45
CA ALA A 313 -25.45 -12.42 8.25
C ALA A 313 -25.95 -13.86 8.26
N ALA A 314 -27.28 -14.02 8.32
CA ALA A 314 -27.94 -15.31 8.24
C ALA A 314 -27.39 -16.10 7.04
N THR A 315 -27.11 -17.39 7.25
CA THR A 315 -26.74 -18.29 6.17
C THR A 315 -27.76 -18.16 5.05
N PRO A 316 -27.32 -17.92 3.80
CA PRO A 316 -28.26 -17.69 2.71
C PRO A 316 -29.17 -18.92 2.54
N LYS A 317 -30.48 -18.69 2.46
CA LYS A 317 -31.43 -19.73 2.05
C LYS A 317 -31.23 -19.98 0.56
N LYS A 318 -31.28 -21.25 0.11
CA LYS A 318 -31.25 -21.65 -1.32
C LYS A 318 -32.09 -20.70 -2.16
N VAL A 319 -31.49 -20.07 -3.17
CA VAL A 319 -32.21 -19.14 -4.06
C VAL A 319 -32.45 -19.77 -5.43
N VAL A 320 -33.62 -19.47 -6.00
CA VAL A 320 -34.00 -19.86 -7.36
C VAL A 320 -33.08 -19.15 -8.36
N LYS A 321 -32.47 -19.91 -9.28
CA LYS A 321 -31.61 -19.39 -10.35
C LYS A 321 -32.34 -18.30 -11.15
N SER A 322 -31.89 -17.05 -11.08
CA SER A 322 -32.29 -16.03 -12.05
C SER A 322 -31.20 -15.00 -12.30
N HIS A 323 -31.12 -14.57 -13.55
CA HIS A 323 -30.26 -13.54 -14.17
C HIS A 323 -28.82 -13.40 -13.67
N THR A 324 -27.91 -13.67 -14.58
CA THR A 324 -26.50 -13.90 -14.31
C THR A 324 -25.75 -12.60 -14.03
N LYS A 325 -25.36 -12.38 -12.78
CA LYS A 325 -24.72 -11.13 -12.34
C LYS A 325 -23.19 -11.17 -12.37
N LEU A 326 -22.63 -12.34 -12.67
CA LEU A 326 -21.20 -12.65 -12.76
C LEU A 326 -20.87 -13.32 -14.11
N GLY A 327 -21.44 -12.80 -15.21
CA GLY A 327 -21.39 -13.46 -16.52
C GLY A 327 -20.00 -13.60 -17.15
N HIS A 328 -19.02 -12.79 -16.71
CA HIS A 328 -17.65 -12.80 -17.23
C HIS A 328 -16.64 -13.51 -16.30
N LEU A 329 -17.10 -14.07 -15.19
CA LEU A 329 -16.23 -14.65 -14.17
C LEU A 329 -15.60 -15.94 -14.70
N LYS A 330 -14.27 -15.98 -14.69
CA LYS A 330 -13.47 -17.11 -15.18
C LYS A 330 -12.83 -17.90 -14.05
N VAL A 331 -12.43 -17.21 -12.98
CA VAL A 331 -11.67 -17.80 -11.87
C VAL A 331 -12.27 -17.37 -10.54
N ILE A 332 -12.42 -18.33 -9.63
CA ILE A 332 -12.70 -18.09 -8.22
C ILE A 332 -11.56 -18.66 -7.39
N LYS A 333 -10.97 -17.83 -6.53
CA LYS A 333 -9.93 -18.25 -5.57
C LYS A 333 -10.50 -18.21 -4.16
N PHE A 334 -10.18 -19.22 -3.37
CA PHE A 334 -10.46 -19.26 -1.94
C PHE A 334 -9.16 -19.44 -1.18
N GLU A 335 -8.84 -18.49 -0.31
CA GLU A 335 -7.56 -18.43 0.39
C GLU A 335 -7.78 -18.31 1.91
N GLY A 336 -6.98 -19.01 2.71
CA GLY A 336 -6.97 -18.88 4.18
C GLY A 336 -8.07 -19.65 4.93
N PHE A 337 -8.91 -20.42 4.23
CA PHE A 337 -9.94 -21.24 4.86
C PHE A 337 -9.31 -22.38 5.69
N THR A 338 -9.77 -22.51 6.94
CA THR A 338 -9.33 -23.56 7.86
C THR A 338 -10.12 -24.86 7.71
N THR A 339 -11.32 -24.81 7.12
CA THR A 339 -12.16 -25.99 6.88
C THR A 339 -12.65 -26.06 5.44
N VAL A 340 -12.62 -27.27 4.87
CA VAL A 340 -13.14 -27.56 3.53
C VAL A 340 -14.66 -27.33 3.46
N GLU A 341 -15.39 -27.54 4.56
CA GLU A 341 -16.85 -27.34 4.62
C GLU A 341 -17.25 -25.88 4.44
N ALA A 342 -16.58 -24.94 5.13
CA ALA A 342 -16.87 -23.51 5.00
C ALA A 342 -16.59 -23.01 3.58
N GLN A 343 -15.52 -23.53 2.98
CA GLN A 343 -15.14 -23.24 1.61
C GLN A 343 -16.15 -23.80 0.60
N THR A 344 -16.54 -25.07 0.77
CA THR A 344 -17.51 -25.75 -0.11
C THR A 344 -18.87 -25.06 -0.06
N THR A 345 -19.31 -24.70 1.14
CA THR A 345 -20.53 -23.93 1.36
C THR A 345 -20.49 -22.61 0.59
N LEU A 346 -19.41 -21.83 0.71
CA LEU A 346 -19.28 -20.57 -0.01
C LEU A 346 -19.23 -20.75 -1.54
N ALA A 347 -18.56 -21.80 -2.02
CA ALA A 347 -18.51 -22.14 -3.43
C ALA A 347 -19.89 -22.52 -3.98
N GLU A 348 -20.71 -23.25 -3.22
CA GLU A 348 -22.10 -23.55 -3.57
C GLU A 348 -22.96 -22.30 -3.67
N HIS A 349 -22.80 -21.35 -2.75
CA HIS A 349 -23.48 -20.07 -2.82
C HIS A 349 -23.13 -19.33 -4.13
N ILE A 350 -21.84 -19.16 -4.42
CA ILE A 350 -21.43 -18.44 -5.65
C ILE A 350 -21.96 -19.13 -6.91
N LYS A 351 -22.02 -20.47 -6.93
CA LYS A 351 -22.62 -21.26 -8.02
C LYS A 351 -24.07 -20.90 -8.35
N GLU A 352 -24.83 -20.35 -7.40
CA GLU A 352 -26.22 -19.93 -7.64
C GLU A 352 -26.32 -18.67 -8.54
N VAL A 353 -25.26 -17.87 -8.65
CA VAL A 353 -25.28 -16.53 -9.28
C VAL A 353 -24.42 -16.40 -10.55
N ILE A 354 -23.70 -17.48 -10.91
CA ILE A 354 -22.84 -17.58 -12.11
C ILE A 354 -23.56 -18.33 -13.25
N SER A 355 -23.34 -17.90 -14.50
CA SER A 355 -23.83 -18.61 -15.70
C SER A 355 -22.85 -19.65 -16.24
N VAL A 356 -21.56 -19.34 -16.12
CA VAL A 356 -20.47 -20.14 -16.68
C VAL A 356 -19.76 -20.82 -15.52
N GLN A 357 -19.32 -22.06 -15.70
CA GLN A 357 -18.56 -22.78 -14.68
C GLN A 357 -17.13 -22.19 -14.60
N PRO A 358 -16.76 -21.46 -13.53
CA PRO A 358 -15.42 -20.91 -13.39
C PRO A 358 -14.44 -21.97 -12.93
N LEU A 359 -13.15 -21.74 -13.16
CA LEU A 359 -12.08 -22.48 -12.52
C LEU A 359 -12.05 -22.11 -11.03
N ILE A 360 -12.19 -23.09 -10.14
CA ILE A 360 -12.10 -22.90 -8.69
C ILE A 360 -10.71 -23.32 -8.23
N ILE A 361 -9.99 -22.38 -7.62
CA ILE A 361 -8.67 -22.61 -7.02
C ILE A 361 -8.83 -22.49 -5.50
N ALA A 362 -8.34 -23.48 -4.79
CA ALA A 362 -8.50 -23.66 -3.36
C ALA A 362 -7.14 -23.81 -2.70
N THR A 363 -6.77 -22.89 -1.83
CA THR A 363 -5.59 -23.03 -0.96
C THR A 363 -6.04 -23.02 0.50
N LEU A 364 -5.91 -24.17 1.16
CA LEU A 364 -6.12 -24.29 2.60
C LEU A 364 -4.94 -23.65 3.34
N SER A 365 -5.21 -23.00 4.47
CA SER A 365 -4.13 -22.46 5.29
C SER A 365 -3.41 -23.58 6.05
N ASP A 366 -2.10 -23.70 5.83
CA ASP A 366 -1.21 -24.25 6.85
C ASP A 366 -1.00 -23.18 7.92
N LYS A 367 -1.10 -23.57 9.19
CA LYS A 367 -1.10 -22.70 10.39
C LYS A 367 0.07 -21.68 10.49
N ASN A 368 1.08 -21.78 9.64
CA ASN A 368 2.29 -20.94 9.65
C ASN A 368 2.43 -19.96 8.46
N CYS A 369 1.55 -19.98 7.44
CA CYS A 369 1.79 -19.28 6.17
C CYS A 369 1.28 -17.83 6.08
N LEU A 370 0.41 -17.38 6.97
CA LEU A 370 -0.34 -16.12 6.78
C LEU A 370 0.49 -14.83 6.97
N ARG A 371 1.69 -14.89 7.55
CA ARG A 371 2.51 -13.68 7.79
C ARG A 371 3.45 -13.29 6.65
N ASN A 372 3.74 -14.17 5.69
CA ASN A 372 4.89 -13.97 4.78
C ASN A 372 4.55 -13.88 3.29
N GLN A 373 3.29 -13.97 2.87
CA GLN A 373 2.95 -14.02 1.43
C GLN A 373 2.45 -12.70 0.81
N ILE A 374 2.34 -11.61 1.58
CA ILE A 374 1.84 -10.32 1.05
C ILE A 374 2.63 -9.13 1.62
N ASN A 375 3.96 -9.17 1.48
CA ASN A 375 4.85 -8.00 1.69
C ASN A 375 5.23 -7.38 0.34
#